data_AF-A0A7J4ICI3-F1
#
_entry.id   AF-A0A7J4ICI3-F1
#
_cell.length_a   1.000
_cell.length_b   1.000
_cell.length_c   1.000
_cell.angle_alpha   90.00
_cell.angle_beta   90.00
_cell.angle_gamma   90.00
#
_symmetry.space_group_name_H-M   'P 1'
#
loop_
_entity.id
_entity.type
_entity.pdbx_description
1 polymer ?
#
loop_
_entity_poly.entity_id
_entity_poly.type
_entity_poly.pdbx_seq_one_letter_code
_entity_poly.pdbx_strand_id
1 'polypeptide(L)'
;MAFGKSPQDMEAIIATISELQEDSTVPKNVKEKVHRIVETLRNEKLEVSMRVDKAIQILDEVAEDSNLQSYTRTQVWNVVSMLEKS
;
A
#
# COMPACT_ATOMS: atom_id res chain seq x y z
N MET A 1 -23.45 1.81 -0.56
CA MET A 1 -22.51 2.92 -0.84
C MET A 1 -21.22 2.31 -1.32
N ALA A 2 -21.06 2.18 -2.64
CA ALA A 2 -19.80 1.77 -3.25
C ALA A 2 -19.11 3.06 -3.71
N PHE A 3 -18.12 3.53 -2.95
CA PHE A 3 -17.17 4.51 -3.46
C PHE A 3 -16.39 3.79 -4.56
N GLY A 4 -16.65 4.15 -5.81
CA GLY A 4 -15.96 3.55 -6.95
C GLY A 4 -14.76 4.39 -7.32
N LYS A 5 -13.59 3.74 -7.46
CA LYS A 5 -12.51 4.04 -8.42
C LYS A 5 -12.24 5.52 -8.65
N SER A 6 -12.23 6.33 -7.60
CA SER A 6 -11.97 7.76 -7.74
C SER A 6 -10.48 8.03 -7.52
N PRO A 7 -9.87 8.96 -8.28
CA PRO A 7 -8.50 9.39 -8.03
C PRO A 7 -8.25 9.87 -6.59
N GLN A 8 -9.30 10.31 -5.89
CA GLN A 8 -9.24 10.73 -4.50
C GLN A 8 -9.01 9.55 -3.54
N ASP A 9 -9.57 8.38 -3.84
CA ASP A 9 -9.35 7.14 -3.08
C ASP A 9 -7.90 6.70 -3.20
N MET A 10 -7.31 6.83 -4.39
CA MET A 10 -5.93 6.46 -4.65
C MET A 10 -4.93 7.34 -3.87
N GLU A 11 -5.13 8.66 -3.86
CA GLU A 11 -4.27 9.56 -3.07
C GLU A 11 -4.42 9.31 -1.57
N ALA A 12 -5.62 8.99 -1.08
CA ALA A 12 -5.82 8.62 0.31
C ALA A 12 -5.05 7.33 0.67
N ILE A 13 -5.10 6.32 -0.19
CA ILE A 13 -4.35 5.07 -0.04
C ILE A 13 -2.83 5.33 0.00
N ILE A 14 -2.34 6.16 -0.93
CA ILE A 14 -0.92 6.54 -0.99
C ILE A 14 -0.50 7.27 0.28
N ALA A 15 -1.32 8.20 0.77
CA ALA A 15 -1.04 8.91 2.01
C ALA A 15 -0.95 7.95 3.20
N THR A 16 -1.94 7.06 3.37
CA THR A 16 -1.97 6.07 4.46
C THR A 16 -0.75 5.17 4.46
N ILE A 17 -0.35 4.62 3.30
CA ILE A 17 0.82 3.72 3.28
C ILE A 17 2.15 4.49 3.44
N SER A 18 2.19 5.77 3.06
CA SER A 18 3.40 6.59 3.19
C SER A 18 3.77 6.89 4.65
N GLU A 19 2.80 6.86 5.57
CA GLU A 19 3.06 6.97 7.02
C GLU A 19 4.07 5.91 7.52
N LEU A 20 4.07 4.72 6.91
CA LEU A 20 5.01 3.65 7.24
C LEU A 20 6.47 4.00 6.91
N GLN A 21 6.70 4.93 5.98
CA GLN A 21 8.06 5.38 5.65
C GLN A 21 8.62 6.30 6.74
N GLU A 22 7.76 7.09 7.37
CA GLU A 22 8.13 8.04 8.41
C GLU A 22 8.30 7.37 9.78
N ASP A 23 7.65 6.23 10.00
CA ASP A 23 7.73 5.49 11.25
C ASP A 23 9.13 4.86 11.46
N SER A 24 9.90 5.37 12.42
CA SER A 24 11.23 4.87 12.79
C SER A 24 11.27 3.41 13.27
N THR A 25 10.12 2.87 13.66
CA THR A 25 9.98 1.50 14.16
C THR A 25 9.78 0.48 13.03
N VAL A 26 9.52 0.95 11.81
CA VAL A 26 9.37 0.12 10.62
C VAL A 26 10.74 -0.27 10.04
N PRO A 27 11.02 -1.56 9.82
CA PRO A 27 12.28 -2.02 9.23
C PRO A 27 12.58 -1.43 7.85
N LYS A 28 13.87 -1.24 7.53
CA LYS A 28 14.30 -0.62 6.26
C LYS A 28 13.76 -1.36 5.02
N ASN A 29 13.77 -2.68 5.03
CA ASN A 29 13.28 -3.50 3.92
C ASN A 29 11.77 -3.32 3.69
N VAL A 30 10.99 -3.13 4.76
CA VAL A 30 9.56 -2.78 4.65
C VAL A 30 9.40 -1.39 4.05
N LYS A 31 10.19 -0.40 4.49
CA LYS A 31 10.15 0.95 3.91
C LYS A 31 10.47 0.98 2.42
N GLU A 32 11.42 0.16 1.98
CA GLU A 32 11.78 -0.01 0.56
C GLU A 32 10.60 -0.61 -0.24
N LYS A 33 9.92 -1.63 0.29
CA LYS A 33 8.70 -2.19 -0.32
C LYS A 33 7.57 -1.17 -0.39
N VAL A 34 7.35 -0.40 0.69
CA VAL A 34 6.37 0.69 0.72
C VAL A 34 6.66 1.75 -0.35
N HIS A 35 7.92 2.13 -0.53
CA HIS A 35 8.31 3.06 -1.59
C HIS A 35 7.88 2.55 -2.97
N ARG A 36 8.17 1.28 -3.24
CA ARG A 36 7.83 0.63 -4.51
C ARG A 36 6.31 0.55 -4.73
N ILE A 37 5.53 0.37 -3.67
CA ILE A 37 4.06 0.42 -3.75
C ILE A 37 3.61 1.82 -4.20
N VAL A 38 4.11 2.87 -3.55
CA VAL A 38 3.76 4.26 -3.92
C VAL A 38 4.13 4.57 -5.38
N GLU A 39 5.34 4.18 -5.82
CA GLU A 39 5.75 4.35 -7.21
C GLU A 39 4.85 3.59 -8.19
N THR A 40 4.42 2.38 -7.81
CA THR A 40 3.52 1.55 -8.63
C THR A 40 2.15 2.20 -8.77
N LEU A 41 1.58 2.71 -7.68
CA LEU A 41 0.26 3.35 -7.66
C LEU A 41 0.26 4.68 -8.45
N ARG A 42 1.37 5.42 -8.41
CA ARG A 42 1.57 6.66 -9.19
C ARG A 42 1.96 6.45 -10.65
N ASN A 43 2.17 5.21 -11.10
CA ASN A 43 2.62 4.94 -12.45
C ASN A 43 1.49 5.11 -13.47
N GLU A 44 1.32 6.33 -13.97
CA GLU A 44 0.28 6.68 -14.95
C GLU A 44 0.35 5.92 -16.28
N LYS A 45 1.46 5.23 -16.56
CA LYS A 45 1.62 4.41 -17.78
C LYS A 45 0.93 3.05 -17.68
N LEU A 46 0.52 2.62 -16.48
CA LEU A 46 -0.18 1.37 -16.25
C LEU A 46 -1.69 1.62 -16.11
N GLU A 47 -2.52 0.66 -16.49
CA GLU A 47 -3.93 0.68 -16.14
C GLU A 47 -4.11 0.64 -14.61
N VAL A 48 -5.16 1.29 -14.10
CA VAL A 48 -5.43 1.38 -12.65
C VAL A 48 -5.49 -0.02 -12.02
N SER A 49 -6.18 -0.97 -12.67
CA SER A 49 -6.25 -2.37 -12.20
C SER A 49 -4.85 -2.99 -12.06
N MET A 50 -3.98 -2.81 -13.05
CA MET A 50 -2.62 -3.34 -13.02
C MET A 50 -1.76 -2.69 -11.93
N ARG A 51 -1.99 -1.41 -11.61
CA ARG A 51 -1.31 -0.74 -10.49
C ARG A 51 -1.75 -1.33 -9.16
N VAL A 52 -3.06 -1.51 -8.99
CA VAL A 52 -3.67 -2.10 -7.80
C VAL A 52 -3.19 -3.55 -7.60
N ASP A 53 -3.26 -4.39 -8.62
CA ASP A 53 -2.83 -5.80 -8.55
C ASP A 53 -1.36 -5.91 -8.11
N LYS A 54 -0.47 -5.10 -8.72
CA LYS A 54 0.95 -5.07 -8.35
C LYS A 54 1.18 -4.55 -6.94
N ALA A 55 0.44 -3.53 -6.51
CA ALA A 55 0.54 -2.99 -5.16
C ALA A 55 0.11 -4.03 -4.11
N ILE A 56 -0.98 -4.76 -4.35
CA ILE A 56 -1.45 -5.84 -3.48
C ILE A 56 -0.39 -6.94 -3.38
N GLN A 57 0.21 -7.37 -4.50
CA GLN A 57 1.29 -8.37 -4.45
C GLN A 57 2.47 -7.94 -3.56
N ILE A 58 2.88 -6.67 -3.64
CA ILE A 58 3.97 -6.17 -2.78
C ILE A 58 3.51 -6.05 -1.32
N LEU A 59 2.24 -5.69 -1.07
CA LEU A 59 1.67 -5.66 0.29
C LEU A 59 1.64 -7.04 0.95
N ASP A 60 1.35 -8.09 0.19
CA ASP A 60 1.42 -9.47 0.67
C ASP A 60 2.85 -9.83 1.09
N GLU A 61 3.85 -9.47 0.26
CA GLU A 61 5.28 -9.63 0.63
C GLU A 61 5.67 -8.84 1.88
N VAL A 62 5.00 -7.73 2.19
CA VAL A 62 5.20 -6.98 3.44
C VAL A 62 4.54 -7.71 4.60
N ALA A 63 3.30 -8.19 4.44
CA ALA A 63 2.53 -8.85 5.50
C ALA A 63 3.19 -10.14 6.01
N GLU A 64 3.87 -10.86 5.11
CA GLU A 64 4.65 -12.07 5.38
C GLU A 64 5.99 -11.81 6.07
N ASP A 65 6.43 -10.55 6.18
CA ASP A 65 7.71 -10.22 6.82
C ASP A 65 7.68 -10.55 8.33
N SER A 66 8.62 -11.38 8.77
CA SER A 66 8.71 -11.83 10.17
C SER A 66 9.10 -10.70 11.13
N ASN A 67 9.71 -9.63 10.63
CA ASN A 67 10.11 -8.46 11.43
C ASN A 67 9.00 -7.40 11.49
N LEU A 68 7.85 -7.64 10.85
CA LEU A 68 6.74 -6.70 10.83
C LEU A 68 6.03 -6.67 12.20
N GLN A 69 5.88 -5.48 12.77
CA GLN A 69 5.16 -5.29 14.02
C GLN A 69 3.64 -5.44 13.81
N SER A 70 2.92 -5.84 14.86
CA SER A 70 1.47 -6.08 14.79
C SER A 70 0.68 -4.85 14.32
N TYR A 71 1.10 -3.65 14.72
CA TYR A 71 0.47 -2.40 14.29
C TYR A 71 0.64 -2.18 12.79
N THR A 72 1.87 -2.29 12.28
CA THR A 72 2.19 -2.18 10.86
C THR A 72 1.43 -3.22 10.02
N ARG A 73 1.30 -4.46 10.53
CA ARG A 73 0.52 -5.52 9.85
C ARG A 73 -0.96 -5.13 9.71
N THR A 74 -1.53 -4.52 10.75
CA THR A 74 -2.91 -4.01 10.70
C THR A 74 -3.05 -2.88 9.67
N GLN A 75 -2.09 -1.96 9.60
CA GLN A 75 -2.10 -0.88 8.60
C GLN A 75 -2.01 -1.43 7.17
N VAL A 76 -1.13 -2.40 6.93
CA VAL A 76 -1.00 -3.09 5.64
C VAL A 76 -2.33 -3.74 5.24
N TRP A 77 -3.00 -4.45 6.16
CA TRP A 77 -4.29 -5.07 5.89
C TRP A 77 -5.39 -4.06 5.57
N ASN A 78 -5.40 -2.91 6.26
CA ASN A 78 -6.32 -1.82 5.96
C ASN A 78 -6.10 -1.28 4.54
N VAL A 79 -4.83 -1.08 4.14
CA VAL A 79 -4.47 -0.61 2.79
C VAL A 79 -4.90 -1.61 1.72
N VAL A 80 -4.67 -2.91 1.92
CA VAL A 80 -5.16 -3.97 1.02
C VAL A 80 -6.68 -3.88 0.88
N SER A 81 -7.41 -3.80 2.00
CA SER A 81 -8.86 -3.67 2.01
C SER A 81 -9.37 -2.42 1.29
N MET A 82 -8.61 -1.32 1.32
CA MET A 82 -8.93 -0.10 0.57
C MET A 82 -8.69 -0.30 -0.92
N LEU A 83 -7.56 -0.91 -1.30
CA LEU A 83 -7.20 -1.21 -2.69
C LEU A 83 -8.18 -2.17 -3.37
N GLU A 84 -8.63 -3.22 -2.68
CA GLU A 84 -9.60 -4.19 -3.21
C GLU A 84 -11.00 -3.58 -3.42
N LYS A 85 -11.35 -2.59 -2.60
CA LYS A 85 -12.60 -1.82 -2.74
C LYS A 85 -12.47 -0.68 -3.74
N SER A 86 -11.24 -0.31 -4.09
CA SER A 86 -10.92 0.87 -4.87
C SER A 86 -11.29 0.74 -6.32
#